data_AF-A0A944U4Q5-F1
#
_entry.id   AF-A0A944U4Q5-F1
#
_cell.length_a   1.000
_cell.length_b   1.000
_cell.length_c   1.000
_cell.angle_alpha   90.00
_cell.angle_beta   90.00
_cell.angle_gamma   90.00
#
_symmetry.space_group_name_H-M   'P 1'
#
loop_
_entity.id
_entity.type
_entity.pdbx_description
1 polymer ?
#
loop_
_entity_poly.entity_id
_entity_poly.type
_entity_poly.pdbx_seq_one_letter_code
_entity_poly.pdbx_strand_id
1 'polypeptide(L)'
;MKNLHWVKRMSALVICTLLVVFAVRLEGFVGSYSDNGLPQLWFKPASSIFVSKNVINAGNKTIRYYIDQNAFSEGNSENELEAIRSAFDQWENIPGTNLHFEEVGFIEGEPEINLFDNTNMIFWEKDSTLVNGDRDDIRGSLGLTFRAFFEDFNLVEADMVFNGVERKWYADYDADIVQSVYVEAVALHEVGHMIGMEHATVGTSTMMYQAQLGINSQLSLSKDDIAFTQTYYPADGVLQELGTIQGHVVRDGEGIHGAVIVLEDMEGNVIRGTISRGKNQEWNNGFYSITAIPPGQYQLRVAPLDAADANQFLLKGSVVNFGAYQDATTDFLPSASVIVNVTANETTSEELTVQGGEPAFRIHGIQPRAVDLSLLSIDRAPTRLKQGDQNVYIGVYGVDLPADANFTLRGSGISSGITQFRDDIFGDSDAWYIEVSVDEDATPGSRSFELRQGENVAYANGFIEIEAKIPDVNEDNFDDIFQRVNFTRWTAPSAGPDQDADGDGYSNMQEYEAGSDPNNPASTPRTAVSPFSLISVELTESGAMVKFESEVGASYQLFSRRDIIGDPWEKRGQPVTAEGETTIITDSENAEDFRFYRIETMP
;
A
#
# COMPACT_ATOMS: atom_id res chain seq x y z
N MET A 1 83.63 22.91 -23.89
CA MET A 1 82.84 22.49 -25.07
C MET A 1 81.99 21.30 -24.63
N LYS A 2 80.77 21.54 -24.14
CA LYS A 2 79.45 21.44 -24.82
C LYS A 2 78.86 20.02 -24.85
N ASN A 3 77.63 19.94 -24.34
CA ASN A 3 76.52 18.99 -24.60
C ASN A 3 76.43 17.73 -23.70
N LEU A 4 75.28 17.24 -23.22
CA LEU A 4 73.93 17.77 -22.93
C LEU A 4 73.16 16.69 -22.11
N HIS A 5 72.29 17.14 -21.21
CA HIS A 5 71.16 16.50 -20.47
C HIS A 5 70.82 15.00 -20.58
N TRP A 6 70.45 14.40 -19.43
CA TRP A 6 69.12 13.80 -19.15
C TRP A 6 68.89 13.75 -17.62
N VAL A 7 67.83 14.38 -17.13
CA VAL A 7 67.41 14.35 -15.71
C VAL A 7 66.40 13.23 -15.52
N LYS A 8 66.70 12.27 -14.63
CA LYS A 8 65.75 11.27 -14.14
C LYS A 8 64.71 11.95 -13.23
N ARG A 9 63.43 11.91 -13.57
CA ARG A 9 62.33 12.12 -12.61
C ARG A 9 62.00 10.79 -11.94
N MET A 10 62.12 10.76 -10.61
CA MET A 10 61.57 9.71 -9.75
C MET A 10 60.05 9.68 -9.92
N SER A 11 59.51 8.53 -10.30
CA SER A 11 58.07 8.25 -10.16
C SER A 11 57.88 7.65 -8.76
N ALA A 12 57.19 8.37 -7.89
CA ALA A 12 56.73 7.83 -6.62
C ALA A 12 55.59 6.86 -6.92
N LEU A 13 55.81 5.57 -6.61
CA LEU A 13 54.79 4.54 -6.63
C LEU A 13 53.88 4.77 -5.43
N VAL A 14 52.76 5.47 -5.62
CA VAL A 14 51.67 5.50 -4.64
C VAL A 14 50.92 4.19 -4.82
N ILE A 15 51.17 3.25 -3.91
CA ILE A 15 50.33 2.06 -3.75
C ILE A 15 49.02 2.57 -3.14
N CYS A 16 48.05 2.90 -3.99
CA CYS A 16 46.66 3.00 -3.56
C CYS A 16 46.20 1.58 -3.23
N THR A 17 46.09 1.29 -1.95
CA THR A 17 45.33 0.13 -1.46
C THR A 17 43.91 0.30 -1.97
N LEU A 18 43.55 -0.44 -3.03
CA LEU A 18 42.16 -0.63 -3.43
C LEU A 18 41.46 -1.37 -2.29
N LEU A 19 40.86 -0.60 -1.39
CA LEU A 19 39.73 -1.07 -0.59
C LEU A 19 38.61 -1.32 -1.61
N VAL A 20 38.54 -2.54 -2.12
CA VAL A 20 37.32 -3.06 -2.74
C VAL A 20 36.34 -3.23 -1.57
N VAL A 21 35.64 -2.14 -1.26
CA VAL A 21 34.38 -2.26 -0.53
C VAL A 21 33.47 -2.97 -1.52
N PHE A 22 33.23 -4.26 -1.31
CA PHE A 22 32.06 -4.90 -1.89
C PHE A 22 30.87 -4.13 -1.31
N ALA A 23 30.35 -3.17 -2.07
CA ALA A 23 29.03 -2.64 -1.78
C ALA A 23 28.09 -3.85 -1.87
N VAL A 24 27.51 -4.24 -0.74
CA VAL A 24 26.42 -5.21 -0.72
C VAL A 24 25.34 -4.62 -1.61
N ARG A 25 25.10 -5.23 -2.77
CA ARG A 25 23.99 -4.81 -3.63
C ARG A 25 22.71 -5.37 -3.01
N LEU A 26 21.78 -4.48 -2.70
CA LEU A 26 20.47 -4.83 -2.17
C LEU A 26 19.53 -5.05 -3.36
N GLU A 27 18.96 -6.25 -3.48
CA GLU A 27 18.33 -6.72 -4.73
C GLU A 27 17.04 -7.52 -4.45
N GLY A 28 16.21 -7.06 -3.52
CA GLY A 28 15.19 -7.90 -2.90
C GLY A 28 13.79 -7.96 -3.53
N PHE A 29 13.52 -7.16 -4.56
CA PHE A 29 12.14 -6.97 -5.07
C PHE A 29 11.98 -7.50 -6.49
N VAL A 30 10.73 -7.73 -6.91
CA VAL A 30 10.46 -7.98 -8.33
C VAL A 30 10.83 -6.71 -9.11
N GLY A 31 11.76 -6.85 -10.03
CA GLY A 31 12.38 -5.72 -10.73
C GLY A 31 13.05 -6.20 -12.01
N SER A 32 13.33 -5.25 -12.90
CA SER A 32 14.12 -5.49 -14.11
C SER A 32 15.62 -5.33 -13.81
N TYR A 33 16.41 -6.34 -14.17
CA TYR A 33 17.86 -6.39 -13.88
C TYR A 33 18.66 -6.63 -15.16
N SER A 34 19.83 -6.01 -15.23
CA SER A 34 20.78 -6.27 -16.31
C SER A 34 21.46 -7.62 -16.18
N ASP A 35 22.18 -8.04 -17.22
CA ASP A 35 23.05 -9.21 -17.18
C ASP A 35 24.09 -9.14 -16.05
N ASN A 36 24.47 -7.94 -15.61
CA ASN A 36 25.40 -7.70 -14.50
C ASN A 36 24.68 -7.37 -13.18
N GLY A 37 23.42 -7.78 -13.05
CA GLY A 37 22.65 -7.63 -11.83
C GLY A 37 22.29 -6.19 -11.45
N LEU A 38 22.38 -5.23 -12.37
CA LEU A 38 22.03 -3.85 -12.05
C LEU A 38 20.51 -3.65 -12.14
N PRO A 39 19.82 -3.21 -11.07
CA PRO A 39 18.39 -2.91 -11.12
C PRO A 39 18.11 -1.68 -11.99
N GLN A 40 16.97 -1.65 -12.67
CA GLN A 40 16.50 -0.50 -13.45
C GLN A 40 15.95 0.59 -12.53
N LEU A 41 16.72 1.65 -12.29
CA LEU A 41 16.42 2.69 -11.29
C LEU A 41 16.87 4.08 -11.75
N TRP A 42 16.34 5.12 -11.11
CA TRP A 42 16.82 6.50 -11.26
C TRP A 42 18.14 6.74 -10.51
N PHE A 43 18.74 7.90 -10.79
CA PHE A 43 19.84 8.49 -10.00
C PHE A 43 21.14 7.66 -9.92
N LYS A 44 21.46 6.86 -10.95
CA LYS A 44 22.78 6.21 -11.02
C LYS A 44 23.87 7.28 -11.25
N PRO A 45 24.85 7.43 -10.32
CA PRO A 45 25.74 8.60 -10.31
C PRO A 45 26.54 8.82 -11.60
N ALA A 46 26.93 7.73 -12.29
CA ALA A 46 27.77 7.81 -13.48
C ALA A 46 27.05 8.35 -14.71
N SER A 47 25.74 8.13 -14.82
CA SER A 47 24.96 8.35 -16.04
C SER A 47 23.84 9.37 -15.87
N SER A 48 23.36 9.60 -14.65
CA SER A 48 22.33 10.60 -14.35
C SER A 48 22.72 12.03 -14.72
N ILE A 49 24.01 12.33 -14.87
CA ILE A 49 24.50 13.63 -15.36
C ILE A 49 24.11 13.91 -16.82
N PHE A 50 23.72 12.88 -17.58
CA PHE A 50 23.31 12.99 -18.98
C PHE A 50 21.79 12.99 -19.15
N VAL A 51 21.03 12.72 -18.08
CA VAL A 51 19.57 12.79 -18.11
C VAL A 51 19.15 14.26 -18.12
N SER A 52 18.14 14.58 -18.91
CA SER A 52 17.65 15.95 -19.04
C SER A 52 17.15 16.51 -17.71
N LYS A 53 17.35 17.82 -17.52
CA LYS A 53 16.82 18.55 -16.37
C LYS A 53 15.31 18.68 -16.37
N ASN A 54 14.65 18.39 -17.50
CA ASN A 54 13.20 18.32 -17.58
C ASN A 54 12.67 17.02 -16.95
N VAL A 55 13.49 15.96 -16.89
CA VAL A 55 13.12 14.63 -16.36
C VAL A 55 13.56 14.48 -14.91
N ILE A 56 14.74 14.97 -14.53
CA ILE A 56 15.22 14.88 -13.15
C ILE A 56 15.96 16.13 -12.70
N ASN A 57 15.97 16.36 -11.39
CA ASN A 57 17.00 17.11 -10.70
C ASN A 57 17.91 16.14 -9.93
N ALA A 58 19.05 15.79 -10.53
CA ALA A 58 20.01 14.85 -9.93
C ALA A 58 20.65 15.37 -8.62
N GLY A 59 20.61 16.68 -8.35
CA GLY A 59 21.24 17.27 -7.17
C GLY A 59 20.51 16.97 -5.87
N ASN A 60 19.19 16.83 -5.92
CA ASN A 60 18.32 16.52 -4.79
C ASN A 60 17.46 15.27 -5.04
N LYS A 61 17.78 14.46 -6.05
CA LYS A 61 17.07 13.22 -6.40
C LYS A 61 15.57 13.41 -6.67
N THR A 62 15.20 14.51 -7.33
CA THR A 62 13.81 14.75 -7.73
C THR A 62 13.52 14.23 -9.13
N ILE A 63 12.46 13.44 -9.29
CA ILE A 63 11.90 13.03 -10.58
C ILE A 63 10.83 14.05 -10.98
N ARG A 64 10.93 14.58 -12.19
CA ARG A 64 10.05 15.64 -12.70
C ARG A 64 9.03 15.07 -13.65
N TYR A 65 7.79 15.52 -13.58
CA TYR A 65 6.72 15.04 -14.45
C TYR A 65 5.81 16.18 -14.92
N TYR A 66 5.04 15.89 -15.97
CA TYR A 66 4.10 16.81 -16.60
C TYR A 66 2.77 16.08 -16.78
N ILE A 67 1.67 16.75 -16.48
CA ILE A 67 0.33 16.16 -16.58
C ILE A 67 -0.43 16.83 -17.74
N ASP A 68 -1.27 16.07 -18.44
CA ASP A 68 -2.22 16.66 -19.38
C ASP A 68 -3.33 17.39 -18.62
N GLN A 69 -3.47 18.70 -18.86
CA GLN A 69 -4.50 19.54 -18.24
C GLN A 69 -5.93 19.06 -18.54
N ASN A 70 -6.14 18.36 -19.66
CA ASN A 70 -7.47 17.91 -20.06
C ASN A 70 -8.04 16.79 -19.19
N ALA A 71 -7.19 16.13 -18.37
CA ALA A 71 -7.55 15.01 -17.50
C ALA A 71 -8.41 13.96 -18.25
N PHE A 72 -9.35 13.29 -17.58
CA PHE A 72 -10.34 12.44 -18.25
C PHE A 72 -11.65 13.20 -18.52
N SER A 73 -12.21 13.87 -17.52
CA SER A 73 -13.52 14.51 -17.54
C SER A 73 -13.43 16.03 -17.57
N GLU A 74 -14.14 16.70 -18.50
CA GLU A 74 -14.19 18.17 -18.56
C GLU A 74 -14.74 18.82 -17.27
N GLY A 75 -15.65 18.14 -16.56
CA GLY A 75 -16.32 18.66 -15.36
C GLY A 75 -15.70 18.23 -14.03
N ASN A 76 -14.74 17.30 -14.05
CA ASN A 76 -14.11 16.76 -12.83
C ASN A 76 -12.57 16.76 -12.91
N SER A 77 -12.01 17.52 -13.87
CA SER A 77 -10.58 17.49 -14.18
C SER A 77 -9.73 17.88 -12.98
N GLU A 78 -10.18 18.81 -12.14
CA GLU A 78 -9.44 19.22 -10.95
C GLU A 78 -9.25 18.04 -9.98
N ASN A 79 -10.33 17.34 -9.61
CA ASN A 79 -10.25 16.19 -8.71
C ASN A 79 -9.42 15.05 -9.33
N GLU A 80 -9.52 14.82 -10.65
CA GLU A 80 -8.72 13.81 -11.35
C GLU A 80 -7.21 14.15 -11.34
N LEU A 81 -6.85 15.43 -11.53
CA LEU A 81 -5.46 15.89 -11.47
C LEU A 81 -4.90 15.85 -10.05
N GLU A 82 -5.70 16.23 -9.04
CA GLU A 82 -5.32 16.12 -7.64
C GLU A 82 -5.19 14.67 -7.17
N ALA A 83 -6.00 13.75 -7.70
CA ALA A 83 -5.83 12.31 -7.44
C ALA A 83 -4.49 11.77 -7.95
N ILE A 84 -4.00 12.23 -9.11
CA ILE A 84 -2.65 11.91 -9.58
C ILE A 84 -1.60 12.47 -8.62
N ARG A 85 -1.75 13.73 -8.18
CA ARG A 85 -0.81 14.37 -7.25
C ARG A 85 -0.78 13.66 -5.90
N SER A 86 -1.93 13.23 -5.37
CA SER A 86 -2.01 12.42 -4.15
C SER A 86 -1.34 11.06 -4.27
N ALA A 87 -1.33 10.45 -5.46
CA ALA A 87 -0.54 9.25 -5.70
C ALA A 87 0.98 9.52 -5.59
N PHE A 88 1.47 10.63 -6.16
CA PHE A 88 2.88 11.03 -6.02
C PHE A 88 3.25 11.36 -4.56
N ASP A 89 2.38 12.08 -3.85
CA ASP A 89 2.63 12.44 -2.45
C ASP A 89 2.77 11.20 -1.56
N GLN A 90 1.96 10.17 -1.79
CA GLN A 90 2.07 8.92 -1.02
C GLN A 90 3.45 8.28 -1.17
N TRP A 91 4.02 8.26 -2.37
CA TRP A 91 5.39 7.75 -2.59
C TRP A 91 6.47 8.67 -1.99
N GLU A 92 6.29 9.99 -2.05
CA GLU A 92 7.24 10.97 -1.48
C GLU A 92 7.24 10.97 0.05
N ASN A 93 6.08 10.73 0.67
CA ASN A 93 5.90 10.76 2.11
C ASN A 93 6.33 9.47 2.82
N ILE A 94 6.82 8.46 2.09
CA ILE A 94 7.29 7.21 2.71
C ILE A 94 8.43 7.52 3.70
N PRO A 95 8.26 7.16 4.99
CA PRO A 95 9.29 7.41 6.00
C PRO A 95 10.62 6.72 5.68
N GLY A 96 11.71 7.44 5.93
CA GLY A 96 13.06 6.92 5.74
C GLY A 96 13.51 6.83 4.28
N THR A 97 12.91 7.63 3.40
CA THR A 97 13.26 7.68 1.98
C THR A 97 13.79 9.06 1.56
N ASN A 98 14.46 9.09 0.41
CA ASN A 98 14.97 10.28 -0.27
C ASN A 98 14.55 10.16 -1.74
N LEU A 99 13.24 10.04 -1.92
CA LEU A 99 12.52 10.03 -3.19
C LEU A 99 11.70 11.31 -3.24
N HIS A 100 11.86 12.09 -4.30
CA HIS A 100 11.18 13.37 -4.46
C HIS A 100 10.55 13.48 -5.82
N PHE A 101 9.42 14.18 -5.91
CA PHE A 101 8.78 14.48 -7.18
C PHE A 101 8.55 15.98 -7.38
N GLU A 102 8.44 16.39 -8.64
CA GLU A 102 8.12 17.77 -9.01
C GLU A 102 7.25 17.77 -10.26
N GLU A 103 5.99 18.18 -10.11
CA GLU A 103 5.16 18.57 -11.25
C GLU A 103 5.72 19.88 -11.83
N VAL A 104 6.27 19.83 -13.03
CA VAL A 104 6.87 21.01 -13.67
C VAL A 104 5.79 21.88 -14.33
N GLY A 105 4.69 21.28 -14.74
CA GLY A 105 3.54 21.95 -15.32
C GLY A 105 2.73 21.04 -16.24
N PHE A 106 1.93 21.65 -17.10
CA PHE A 106 1.11 20.91 -18.07
C PHE A 106 1.89 20.56 -19.33
N ILE A 107 1.50 19.46 -19.98
CA ILE A 107 2.02 19.05 -21.28
C ILE A 107 1.66 20.09 -22.34
N GLU A 108 2.62 20.45 -23.21
CA GLU A 108 2.39 21.33 -24.35
C GLU A 108 2.08 20.50 -25.62
N GLY A 109 0.91 20.70 -26.21
CA GLY A 109 0.50 19.99 -27.44
C GLY A 109 -0.34 18.75 -27.15
N GLU A 110 -0.51 17.90 -28.17
CA GLU A 110 -1.21 16.62 -28.02
C GLU A 110 -0.27 15.61 -27.35
N PRO A 111 -0.64 15.04 -26.19
CA PRO A 111 0.21 14.06 -25.51
C PRO A 111 0.27 12.75 -26.30
N GLU A 112 1.46 12.17 -26.41
CA GLU A 112 1.68 10.83 -26.97
C GLU A 112 2.84 10.16 -26.23
N ILE A 113 2.83 8.83 -26.13
CA ILE A 113 4.00 8.09 -25.63
C ILE A 113 5.16 8.31 -26.60
N ASN A 114 6.25 8.92 -26.13
CA ASN A 114 7.41 9.24 -26.96
C ASN A 114 8.71 9.20 -26.16
N LEU A 115 9.21 7.97 -25.95
CA LEU A 115 10.44 7.75 -25.22
C LEU A 115 11.65 8.49 -25.84
N PHE A 116 12.49 9.06 -24.98
CA PHE A 116 13.67 9.88 -25.27
C PHE A 116 13.37 11.32 -25.75
N ASP A 117 12.18 11.84 -25.51
CA ASP A 117 11.84 13.23 -25.81
C ASP A 117 12.25 14.22 -24.70
N ASN A 118 12.70 13.69 -23.56
CA ASN A 118 13.09 14.33 -22.32
C ASN A 118 11.94 14.85 -21.45
N THR A 119 10.81 14.16 -21.45
CA THR A 119 9.62 14.51 -20.67
C THR A 119 9.07 13.24 -20.03
N ASN A 120 8.68 13.30 -18.76
CA ASN A 120 7.87 12.23 -18.16
C ASN A 120 6.41 12.68 -18.24
N MET A 121 5.66 12.18 -19.23
CA MET A 121 4.28 12.59 -19.47
C MET A 121 3.28 11.72 -18.72
N ILE A 122 2.17 12.30 -18.25
CA ILE A 122 1.05 11.59 -17.64
C ILE A 122 -0.26 12.08 -18.26
N PHE A 123 -1.00 11.19 -18.92
CA PHE A 123 -2.20 11.59 -19.66
C PHE A 123 -3.20 10.43 -19.84
N TRP A 124 -4.41 10.76 -20.31
CA TRP A 124 -5.39 9.78 -20.77
C TRP A 124 -5.38 9.70 -22.29
N GLU A 125 -5.27 8.48 -22.83
CA GLU A 125 -5.56 8.21 -24.22
C GLU A 125 -7.07 7.90 -24.37
N LYS A 126 -7.78 8.66 -25.21
CA LYS A 126 -9.25 8.62 -25.32
C LYS A 126 -9.77 8.19 -26.68
N ASP A 127 -8.92 8.19 -27.70
CA ASP A 127 -9.30 7.99 -29.09
C ASP A 127 -8.86 6.63 -29.66
N SER A 128 -7.73 6.08 -29.20
CA SER A 128 -7.14 4.84 -29.74
C SER A 128 -6.59 3.92 -28.65
N THR A 129 -6.84 2.61 -28.73
CA THR A 129 -6.11 1.67 -27.85
C THR A 129 -4.68 1.41 -28.33
N LEU A 130 -4.29 1.91 -29.50
CA LEU A 130 -2.92 1.82 -30.00
C LEU A 130 -2.14 3.07 -29.61
N VAL A 131 -1.05 2.89 -28.87
CA VAL A 131 -0.16 3.95 -28.37
C VAL A 131 1.28 3.72 -28.83
N ASN A 132 2.20 4.64 -28.49
CA ASN A 132 3.63 4.54 -28.82
C ASN A 132 3.89 4.35 -30.34
N GLY A 133 3.16 5.12 -31.15
CA GLY A 133 3.22 5.03 -32.62
C GLY A 133 2.71 3.68 -33.16
N ASP A 134 1.56 3.23 -32.68
CA ASP A 134 0.89 1.97 -33.02
C ASP A 134 1.67 0.68 -32.68
N ARG A 135 2.64 0.76 -31.75
CA ARG A 135 3.47 -0.39 -31.38
C ARG A 135 2.89 -1.20 -30.23
N ASP A 136 2.09 -0.56 -29.39
CA ASP A 136 1.55 -1.14 -28.16
C ASP A 136 0.03 -0.97 -28.11
N ASP A 137 -0.70 -2.02 -27.74
CA ASP A 137 -2.16 -2.02 -27.59
C ASP A 137 -2.50 -2.04 -26.09
N ILE A 138 -3.08 -0.95 -25.57
CA ILE A 138 -3.47 -0.80 -24.16
C ILE A 138 -4.83 -1.46 -23.84
N ARG A 139 -5.42 -2.20 -24.79
CA ARG A 139 -6.70 -2.89 -24.59
C ARG A 139 -6.67 -3.77 -23.34
N GLY A 140 -7.70 -3.63 -22.52
CA GLY A 140 -7.85 -4.39 -21.28
C GLY A 140 -7.03 -3.87 -20.10
N SER A 141 -6.00 -3.03 -20.31
CA SER A 141 -5.25 -2.37 -19.24
C SER A 141 -6.04 -1.21 -18.64
N LEU A 142 -5.68 -0.81 -17.41
CA LEU A 142 -6.18 0.41 -16.77
C LEU A 142 -5.23 1.58 -17.03
N GLY A 143 -3.93 1.36 -16.81
CA GLY A 143 -2.84 2.24 -17.21
C GLY A 143 -1.65 1.43 -17.72
N LEU A 144 -0.65 2.12 -18.25
CA LEU A 144 0.69 1.57 -18.53
C LEU A 144 1.75 2.66 -18.35
N THR A 145 2.88 2.27 -17.79
CA THR A 145 4.09 3.10 -17.70
C THR A 145 5.21 2.59 -18.59
N PHE A 146 5.54 3.38 -19.61
CA PHE A 146 6.63 3.14 -20.56
C PHE A 146 7.91 3.76 -20.04
N ARG A 147 9.03 3.03 -20.09
CA ARG A 147 10.29 3.47 -19.47
C ARG A 147 11.45 3.38 -20.46
N ALA A 148 12.27 4.42 -20.49
CA ALA A 148 13.55 4.43 -21.18
C ALA A 148 14.70 4.36 -20.19
N PHE A 149 15.80 3.71 -20.59
CA PHE A 149 17.00 3.58 -19.75
C PHE A 149 18.28 3.51 -20.58
N PHE A 150 19.40 3.87 -19.97
CA PHE A 150 20.75 3.66 -20.52
C PHE A 150 21.22 2.21 -20.33
N GLU A 151 22.33 1.84 -20.99
CA GLU A 151 22.91 0.48 -20.89
C GLU A 151 23.26 0.05 -19.46
N ASP A 152 23.55 1.00 -18.57
CA ASP A 152 23.79 0.73 -17.15
C ASP A 152 22.51 0.57 -16.34
N PHE A 153 21.34 0.51 -16.99
CA PHE A 153 20.01 0.42 -16.40
C PHE A 153 19.63 1.66 -15.57
N ASN A 154 20.24 2.82 -15.86
CA ASN A 154 19.76 4.09 -15.32
C ASN A 154 18.52 4.54 -16.10
N LEU A 155 17.40 4.74 -15.40
CA LEU A 155 16.19 5.32 -15.97
C LEU A 155 16.49 6.74 -16.48
N VAL A 156 15.93 7.07 -17.64
CA VAL A 156 16.12 8.37 -18.30
C VAL A 156 14.81 9.04 -18.69
N GLU A 157 13.72 8.29 -18.73
CA GLU A 157 12.36 8.78 -19.03
C GLU A 157 11.33 7.73 -18.62
N ALA A 158 10.14 8.18 -18.24
CA ALA A 158 8.99 7.37 -17.91
C ALA A 158 7.70 8.11 -18.29
N ASP A 159 6.99 7.61 -19.31
CA ASP A 159 5.68 8.11 -19.73
C ASP A 159 4.58 7.19 -19.22
N MET A 160 3.47 7.77 -18.79
CA MET A 160 2.32 7.08 -18.21
C MET A 160 1.05 7.42 -19.00
N VAL A 161 0.36 6.39 -19.47
CA VAL A 161 -0.91 6.53 -20.19
C VAL A 161 -2.01 5.77 -19.47
N PHE A 162 -3.12 6.45 -19.19
CA PHE A 162 -4.34 5.85 -18.70
C PHE A 162 -5.29 5.52 -19.85
N ASN A 163 -5.94 4.36 -19.79
CA ASN A 163 -6.87 3.92 -20.82
C ASN A 163 -8.23 4.63 -20.65
N GLY A 164 -8.41 5.75 -21.34
CA GLY A 164 -9.69 6.48 -21.43
C GLY A 164 -10.63 5.96 -22.53
N VAL A 165 -10.16 5.06 -23.40
CA VAL A 165 -10.95 4.51 -24.52
C VAL A 165 -11.99 3.51 -24.02
N GLU A 166 -11.57 2.57 -23.17
CA GLU A 166 -12.41 1.44 -22.73
C GLU A 166 -12.93 1.60 -21.30
N ARG A 167 -12.38 2.56 -20.53
CA ARG A 167 -12.67 2.72 -19.10
C ARG A 167 -13.36 4.05 -18.81
N LYS A 168 -14.16 4.04 -17.75
CA LYS A 168 -14.69 5.25 -17.11
C LYS A 168 -13.91 5.49 -15.84
N TRP A 169 -13.67 6.76 -15.54
CA TRP A 169 -12.83 7.19 -14.43
C TRP A 169 -13.59 8.11 -13.51
N TYR A 170 -13.22 8.10 -12.24
CA TYR A 170 -13.70 9.03 -11.22
C TYR A 170 -12.63 9.24 -10.14
N ALA A 171 -12.70 10.39 -9.46
CA ALA A 171 -11.76 10.76 -8.40
C ALA A 171 -12.45 11.10 -7.06
N ASP A 172 -13.78 11.25 -7.07
CA ASP A 172 -14.54 11.58 -5.86
C ASP A 172 -14.66 10.35 -4.95
N TYR A 173 -14.12 10.44 -3.73
CA TYR A 173 -14.02 9.28 -2.83
C TYR A 173 -15.39 8.82 -2.29
N ASP A 174 -16.33 9.74 -2.08
CA ASP A 174 -17.67 9.48 -1.57
C ASP A 174 -18.68 9.09 -2.66
N ALA A 175 -18.26 9.11 -3.93
CA ALA A 175 -19.14 8.79 -5.04
C ALA A 175 -19.34 7.28 -5.19
N ASP A 176 -20.58 6.82 -5.02
CA ASP A 176 -20.99 5.43 -5.28
C ASP A 176 -21.13 5.16 -6.79
N ILE A 177 -20.00 5.08 -7.48
CA ILE A 177 -19.93 4.87 -8.92
C ILE A 177 -19.52 3.43 -9.22
N VAL A 178 -20.51 2.60 -9.53
CA VAL A 178 -20.29 1.21 -9.94
C VAL A 178 -19.66 1.17 -11.34
N GLN A 179 -18.73 0.23 -11.55
CA GLN A 179 -18.06 -0.06 -12.84
C GLN A 179 -17.12 1.02 -13.40
N SER A 180 -16.68 1.96 -12.57
CA SER A 180 -15.64 2.94 -12.94
C SER A 180 -14.33 2.67 -12.21
N VAL A 181 -13.25 3.24 -12.72
CA VAL A 181 -11.90 3.11 -12.21
C VAL A 181 -11.59 4.31 -11.34
N TYR A 182 -11.11 4.07 -10.12
CA TYR A 182 -10.69 5.13 -9.22
C TYR A 182 -9.28 5.61 -9.62
N VAL A 183 -9.15 6.90 -9.97
CA VAL A 183 -7.93 7.48 -10.57
C VAL A 183 -6.70 7.24 -9.70
N GLU A 184 -6.79 7.57 -8.42
CA GLU A 184 -5.65 7.53 -7.50
C GLU A 184 -5.05 6.12 -7.35
N ALA A 185 -5.90 5.08 -7.29
CA ALA A 185 -5.42 3.70 -7.13
C ALA A 185 -4.57 3.25 -8.32
N VAL A 186 -4.96 3.61 -9.55
CA VAL A 186 -4.17 3.28 -10.75
C VAL A 186 -2.95 4.17 -10.85
N ALA A 187 -3.07 5.47 -10.58
CA ALA A 187 -1.92 6.36 -10.56
C ALA A 187 -0.86 5.89 -9.55
N LEU A 188 -1.26 5.44 -8.35
CA LEU A 188 -0.35 4.94 -7.32
C LEU A 188 0.43 3.71 -7.81
N HIS A 189 -0.23 2.78 -8.49
CA HIS A 189 0.40 1.62 -9.14
C HIS A 189 1.39 2.02 -10.23
N GLU A 190 0.98 2.88 -11.16
CA GLU A 190 1.81 3.29 -12.28
C GLU A 190 3.05 4.10 -11.85
N VAL A 191 2.94 4.90 -10.78
CA VAL A 191 4.12 5.55 -10.17
C VAL A 191 5.12 4.52 -9.65
N GLY A 192 4.66 3.37 -9.14
CA GLY A 192 5.54 2.26 -8.77
C GLY A 192 6.38 1.76 -9.95
N HIS A 193 5.77 1.60 -11.13
CA HIS A 193 6.52 1.29 -12.35
C HIS A 193 7.51 2.40 -12.71
N MET A 194 7.09 3.67 -12.64
CA MET A 194 7.92 4.84 -12.89
C MET A 194 9.19 4.86 -12.05
N ILE A 195 9.14 4.41 -10.78
CA ILE A 195 10.32 4.35 -9.90
C ILE A 195 11.13 3.04 -10.02
N GLY A 196 10.75 2.12 -10.90
CA GLY A 196 11.51 0.92 -11.24
C GLY A 196 10.95 -0.40 -10.72
N MET A 197 9.74 -0.41 -10.15
CA MET A 197 9.08 -1.65 -9.72
C MET A 197 8.49 -2.43 -10.90
N GLU A 198 8.33 -3.72 -10.70
CA GLU A 198 7.52 -4.62 -11.54
C GLU A 198 6.40 -5.22 -10.68
N HIS A 199 5.51 -5.99 -11.29
CA HIS A 199 4.40 -6.55 -10.53
C HIS A 199 4.85 -7.48 -9.40
N ALA A 200 4.22 -7.33 -8.23
CA ALA A 200 4.54 -8.10 -7.04
C ALA A 200 3.97 -9.53 -7.09
N THR A 201 4.46 -10.38 -6.19
CA THR A 201 3.97 -11.77 -6.02
C THR A 201 3.01 -11.95 -4.84
N VAL A 202 2.67 -10.84 -4.17
CA VAL A 202 1.74 -10.77 -3.04
C VAL A 202 0.51 -9.99 -3.49
N GLY A 203 -0.67 -10.59 -3.34
CA GLY A 203 -1.91 -10.05 -3.93
C GLY A 203 -2.31 -8.66 -3.42
N THR A 204 -1.99 -8.31 -2.18
CA THR A 204 -2.32 -6.99 -1.59
C THR A 204 -1.26 -5.92 -1.81
N SER A 205 -0.19 -6.18 -2.58
CA SER A 205 0.74 -5.11 -2.97
C SER A 205 0.06 -4.12 -3.91
N THR A 206 0.44 -2.84 -3.81
CA THR A 206 0.05 -1.82 -4.80
C THR A 206 0.44 -2.27 -6.20
N MET A 207 1.56 -2.98 -6.34
CA MET A 207 2.06 -3.52 -7.61
C MET A 207 1.41 -4.83 -8.04
N MET A 208 0.27 -5.23 -7.49
CA MET A 208 -0.47 -6.38 -8.02
C MET A 208 -0.97 -6.10 -9.45
N TYR A 209 -0.82 -7.05 -10.36
CA TYR A 209 -1.18 -6.86 -11.79
C TYR A 209 -2.67 -6.65 -12.05
N GLN A 210 -3.51 -6.98 -11.07
CA GLN A 210 -4.97 -6.97 -11.19
C GLN A 210 -5.58 -6.11 -10.08
N ALA A 211 -6.43 -5.17 -10.51
CA ALA A 211 -7.24 -4.32 -9.65
C ALA A 211 -8.73 -4.70 -9.71
N GLN A 212 -9.46 -4.41 -8.64
CA GLN A 212 -10.92 -4.33 -8.68
C GLN A 212 -11.35 -2.96 -9.23
N LEU A 213 -12.53 -2.88 -9.86
CA LEU A 213 -13.13 -1.59 -10.17
C LEU A 213 -13.52 -0.86 -8.88
N GLY A 214 -13.58 0.47 -8.94
CA GLY A 214 -13.80 1.32 -7.78
C GLY A 214 -12.57 1.48 -6.89
N ILE A 215 -12.80 1.97 -5.67
CA ILE A 215 -11.80 1.97 -4.60
C ILE A 215 -11.43 0.52 -4.28
N ASN A 216 -10.13 0.21 -4.25
CA ASN A 216 -9.61 -1.15 -4.12
C ASN A 216 -8.34 -1.17 -3.25
N SER A 217 -7.70 -2.34 -3.13
CA SER A 217 -6.55 -2.56 -2.23
C SER A 217 -5.27 -1.86 -2.68
N GLN A 218 -5.23 -1.30 -3.89
CA GLN A 218 -4.08 -0.56 -4.42
C GLN A 218 -4.16 0.94 -4.10
N LEU A 219 -5.09 1.34 -3.24
CA LEU A 219 -5.21 2.74 -2.81
C LEU A 219 -4.24 3.10 -1.66
N SER A 220 -3.40 2.17 -1.22
CA SER A 220 -2.45 2.39 -0.14
C SER A 220 -1.19 1.58 -0.36
N LEU A 221 -0.05 2.18 -0.05
CA LEU A 221 1.25 1.54 -0.19
C LEU A 221 1.36 0.35 0.76
N SER A 222 1.66 -0.82 0.19
CA SER A 222 1.88 -2.02 0.98
C SER A 222 3.25 -1.96 1.66
N LYS A 223 3.42 -2.84 2.65
CA LYS A 223 4.70 -3.07 3.32
C LYS A 223 5.83 -3.43 2.34
N ASP A 224 5.54 -4.07 1.20
CA ASP A 224 6.53 -4.40 0.16
C ASP A 224 6.98 -3.15 -0.62
N ASP A 225 6.02 -2.27 -0.93
CA ASP A 225 6.22 -1.03 -1.69
C ASP A 225 7.07 -0.01 -0.90
N ILE A 226 6.79 0.12 0.40
CA ILE A 226 7.59 0.92 1.34
C ILE A 226 9.03 0.42 1.39
N ALA A 227 9.21 -0.89 1.46
CA ALA A 227 10.53 -1.51 1.58
C ALA A 227 11.38 -1.37 0.31
N PHE A 228 10.73 -1.40 -0.87
CA PHE A 228 11.38 -1.11 -2.14
C PHE A 228 11.99 0.29 -2.11
N THR A 229 11.20 1.27 -1.69
CA THR A 229 11.64 2.66 -1.63
C THR A 229 12.72 2.89 -0.59
N GLN A 230 12.59 2.30 0.60
CA GLN A 230 13.65 2.31 1.63
C GLN A 230 14.95 1.63 1.16
N THR A 231 14.87 0.70 0.21
CA THR A 231 16.05 0.00 -0.33
C THR A 231 16.75 0.81 -1.41
N TYR A 232 16.01 1.35 -2.37
CA TYR A 232 16.58 1.94 -3.57
C TYR A 232 16.65 3.47 -3.54
N TYR A 233 15.80 4.09 -2.72
CA TYR A 233 15.79 5.52 -2.46
C TYR A 233 15.92 5.81 -0.95
N PRO A 234 16.91 5.24 -0.23
CA PRO A 234 17.03 5.39 1.21
C PRO A 234 17.35 6.83 1.60
N ALA A 235 16.75 7.29 2.71
CA ALA A 235 17.34 8.35 3.52
C ALA A 235 18.62 7.84 4.21
N ASP A 236 19.49 8.76 4.60
CA ASP A 236 20.76 8.43 5.25
C ASP A 236 20.51 7.63 6.54
N GLY A 237 21.16 6.48 6.67
CA GLY A 237 21.15 5.65 7.90
C GLY A 237 20.03 4.61 7.99
N VAL A 238 18.94 4.73 7.24
CA VAL A 238 17.75 3.85 7.37
C VAL A 238 18.08 2.38 7.17
N LEU A 239 18.92 2.05 6.18
CA LEU A 239 19.33 0.67 5.92
C LEU A 239 20.20 0.06 7.02
N GLN A 240 20.78 0.87 7.93
CA GLN A 240 21.54 0.35 9.07
C GLN A 240 20.63 -0.17 10.20
N GLU A 241 19.34 0.16 10.15
CA GLU A 241 18.34 -0.28 11.13
C GLU A 241 17.60 -1.54 10.67
N LEU A 242 17.78 -1.92 9.40
CA LEU A 242 17.06 -3.01 8.74
C LEU A 242 18.02 -4.15 8.37
N GLY A 243 17.49 -5.36 8.26
CA GLY A 243 18.25 -6.54 7.84
C GLY A 243 17.84 -7.05 6.45
N THR A 244 18.56 -8.06 5.99
CA THR A 244 18.34 -8.73 4.70
C THR A 244 18.35 -10.25 4.87
N ILE A 245 17.54 -10.98 4.10
CA ILE A 245 17.60 -12.44 3.94
C ILE A 245 18.01 -12.73 2.50
N GLN A 246 18.96 -13.64 2.27
CA GLN A 246 19.39 -14.07 0.94
C GLN A 246 19.67 -15.56 0.87
N GLY A 247 19.52 -16.15 -0.30
CA GLY A 247 19.95 -17.53 -0.57
C GLY A 247 19.44 -17.99 -1.92
N HIS A 248 19.31 -19.30 -2.10
CA HIS A 248 18.71 -19.89 -3.28
C HIS A 248 17.50 -20.76 -2.93
N VAL A 249 16.54 -20.80 -3.85
CA VAL A 249 15.52 -21.85 -3.89
C VAL A 249 16.06 -23.00 -4.72
N VAL A 250 16.14 -24.18 -4.13
CA VAL A 250 16.81 -25.36 -4.68
C VAL A 250 15.85 -26.54 -4.78
N ARG A 251 15.85 -27.21 -5.94
CA ARG A 251 15.17 -28.48 -6.18
C ARG A 251 16.20 -29.50 -6.64
N ASP A 252 16.28 -30.65 -5.96
CA ASP A 252 17.21 -31.73 -6.28
C ASP A 252 18.70 -31.29 -6.39
N GLY A 253 19.08 -30.26 -5.62
CA GLY A 253 20.44 -29.69 -5.62
C GLY A 253 20.69 -28.64 -6.69
N GLU A 254 19.72 -28.31 -7.53
CA GLU A 254 19.80 -27.25 -8.54
C GLU A 254 18.90 -26.06 -8.19
N GLY A 255 19.40 -24.84 -8.38
CA GLY A 255 18.60 -23.65 -8.15
C GLY A 255 17.52 -23.45 -9.21
N ILE A 256 16.32 -23.07 -8.79
CA ILE A 256 15.15 -22.94 -9.67
C ILE A 256 14.70 -21.49 -9.85
N HIS A 257 14.40 -21.11 -11.08
CA HIS A 257 13.95 -19.77 -11.46
C HIS A 257 12.43 -19.64 -11.31
N GLY A 258 11.95 -18.53 -10.76
CA GLY A 258 10.51 -18.21 -10.71
C GLY A 258 9.73 -18.80 -9.54
N ALA A 259 10.39 -19.21 -8.45
CA ALA A 259 9.73 -19.68 -7.24
C ALA A 259 9.33 -18.48 -6.36
N VAL A 260 8.07 -18.38 -5.95
CA VAL A 260 7.59 -17.29 -5.08
C VAL A 260 8.03 -17.56 -3.66
N ILE A 261 8.67 -16.58 -3.02
CA ILE A 261 9.08 -16.62 -1.61
C ILE A 261 8.20 -15.63 -0.84
N VAL A 262 7.60 -16.09 0.25
CA VAL A 262 6.73 -15.28 1.12
C VAL A 262 7.35 -15.23 2.51
N LEU A 263 7.58 -14.01 3.00
CA LEU A 263 8.01 -13.74 4.36
C LEU A 263 6.79 -13.37 5.20
N GLU A 264 6.55 -14.14 6.25
CA GLU A 264 5.48 -13.91 7.22
C GLU A 264 6.10 -13.58 8.59
N ASP A 265 5.42 -12.80 9.42
CA ASP A 265 5.77 -12.70 10.83
C ASP A 265 5.45 -14.02 11.57
N MET A 266 5.73 -14.06 12.88
CA MET A 266 5.46 -15.26 13.68
C MET A 266 3.97 -15.53 13.90
N GLU A 267 3.09 -14.59 13.57
CA GLU A 267 1.64 -14.76 13.60
C GLU A 267 1.09 -15.26 12.26
N GLY A 268 1.89 -15.22 11.20
CA GLY A 268 1.52 -15.66 9.84
C GLY A 268 1.04 -14.52 8.94
N ASN A 269 1.20 -13.27 9.37
CA ASN A 269 0.84 -12.10 8.59
C ASN A 269 1.91 -11.88 7.51
N VAL A 270 1.51 -11.64 6.26
CA VAL A 270 2.48 -11.48 5.17
C VAL A 270 3.15 -10.11 5.30
N ILE A 271 4.49 -10.11 5.32
CA ILE A 271 5.32 -8.91 5.48
C ILE A 271 5.97 -8.52 4.15
N ARG A 272 6.45 -9.49 3.37
CA ARG A 272 7.10 -9.29 2.06
C ARG A 272 6.85 -10.46 1.12
N GLY A 273 7.00 -10.20 -0.17
CA GLY A 273 7.13 -11.25 -1.19
C GLY A 273 8.32 -10.98 -2.10
N THR A 274 8.90 -12.04 -2.63
CA THR A 274 9.87 -11.94 -3.71
C THR A 274 9.80 -13.20 -4.57
N ILE A 275 10.65 -13.28 -5.58
CA ILE A 275 10.70 -14.40 -6.50
C ILE A 275 12.15 -14.78 -6.78
N SER A 276 12.43 -16.09 -6.82
CA SER A 276 13.77 -16.58 -7.15
C SER A 276 14.11 -16.24 -8.60
N ARG A 277 15.36 -15.85 -8.83
CA ARG A 277 15.82 -15.29 -10.09
C ARG A 277 16.47 -16.35 -10.98
N GLY A 278 16.46 -16.04 -12.27
CA GLY A 278 17.26 -16.72 -13.27
C GLY A 278 18.71 -16.28 -13.17
N LYS A 279 19.59 -17.11 -13.70
CA LYS A 279 21.03 -16.87 -13.74
C LYS A 279 21.33 -15.61 -14.54
N ASN A 280 22.23 -14.80 -14.01
CA ASN A 280 22.92 -13.75 -14.76
C ASN A 280 24.44 -13.85 -14.51
N GLN A 281 25.20 -12.76 -14.71
CA GLN A 281 26.64 -12.75 -14.46
C GLN A 281 27.00 -12.63 -12.97
N GLU A 282 26.07 -12.19 -12.13
CA GLU A 282 26.27 -11.96 -10.69
C GLU A 282 25.79 -13.14 -9.82
N TRP A 283 24.68 -13.79 -10.20
CA TRP A 283 24.09 -14.89 -9.44
C TRP A 283 23.65 -16.07 -10.32
N ASN A 284 23.53 -17.24 -9.68
CA ASN A 284 23.03 -18.45 -10.31
C ASN A 284 21.49 -18.52 -10.23
N ASN A 285 20.88 -19.44 -10.99
CA ASN A 285 19.46 -19.76 -10.86
C ASN A 285 19.10 -20.02 -9.40
N GLY A 286 17.90 -19.61 -8.99
CA GLY A 286 17.41 -19.83 -7.63
C GLY A 286 17.69 -18.68 -6.68
N PHE A 287 18.60 -17.76 -7.00
CA PHE A 287 18.95 -16.67 -6.10
C PHE A 287 17.74 -15.81 -5.73
N TYR A 288 17.58 -15.50 -4.46
CA TYR A 288 16.60 -14.55 -3.96
C TYR A 288 17.21 -13.67 -2.88
N SER A 289 16.58 -12.52 -2.67
CA SER A 289 16.93 -11.56 -1.64
C SER A 289 15.63 -10.92 -1.13
N ILE A 290 15.54 -10.63 0.16
CA ILE A 290 14.45 -9.86 0.78
C ILE A 290 15.14 -8.88 1.72
N THR A 291 14.90 -7.58 1.55
CA THR A 291 15.64 -6.50 2.22
C THR A 291 14.66 -5.53 2.89
N ALA A 292 15.21 -4.54 3.61
CA ALA A 292 14.45 -3.57 4.38
C ALA A 292 13.47 -4.26 5.36
N ILE A 293 13.98 -5.29 6.03
CA ILE A 293 13.22 -6.08 7.01
C ILE A 293 13.58 -5.60 8.43
N PRO A 294 12.59 -5.22 9.25
CA PRO A 294 12.85 -4.93 10.66
C PRO A 294 13.50 -6.12 11.39
N PRO A 295 14.44 -5.91 12.33
CA PRO A 295 15.05 -6.99 13.09
C PRO A 295 14.00 -7.80 13.86
N GLY A 296 14.11 -9.13 13.83
CA GLY A 296 13.09 -9.98 14.41
C GLY A 296 13.18 -11.42 13.96
N GLN A 297 12.18 -12.21 14.34
CA GLN A 297 12.02 -13.59 13.90
C GLN A 297 10.84 -13.69 12.94
N TYR A 298 11.00 -14.44 11.87
CA TYR A 298 10.03 -14.56 10.78
C TYR A 298 9.91 -16.00 10.29
N GLN A 299 8.84 -16.25 9.55
CA GLN A 299 8.60 -17.49 8.82
C GLN A 299 8.81 -17.25 7.32
N LEU A 300 9.54 -18.14 6.67
CA LEU A 300 9.82 -18.07 5.24
C LEU A 300 9.31 -19.33 4.54
N ARG A 301 8.56 -19.18 3.45
CA ARG A 301 8.01 -20.31 2.69
C ARG A 301 8.05 -20.04 1.18
N VAL A 302 8.01 -21.12 0.41
CA VAL A 302 8.08 -21.07 -1.05
C VAL A 302 6.82 -21.68 -1.67
N ALA A 303 6.31 -21.08 -2.74
CA ALA A 303 5.22 -21.62 -3.55
C ALA A 303 5.53 -21.48 -5.05
N PRO A 304 5.06 -22.41 -5.91
CA PRO A 304 5.18 -22.28 -7.36
C PRO A 304 4.22 -21.21 -7.89
N LEU A 305 4.60 -20.58 -9.00
CA LEU A 305 3.67 -19.85 -9.85
C LEU A 305 2.69 -20.82 -10.54
N ASP A 306 1.62 -20.27 -11.13
CA ASP A 306 0.79 -20.99 -12.09
C ASP A 306 1.54 -21.22 -13.41
N ALA A 307 1.22 -22.34 -14.06
CA ALA A 307 1.84 -22.75 -15.32
C ALA A 307 1.67 -21.67 -16.39
N ALA A 308 2.67 -21.52 -17.26
CA ALA A 308 2.69 -20.46 -18.28
C ALA A 308 1.50 -20.54 -19.25
N ASP A 309 1.03 -21.75 -19.55
CA ASP A 309 -0.10 -22.06 -20.43
C ASP A 309 -1.44 -22.21 -19.70
N ALA A 310 -1.49 -21.95 -18.38
CA ALA A 310 -2.73 -22.00 -17.62
C ALA A 310 -3.73 -20.93 -18.09
N ASN A 311 -4.95 -21.37 -18.41
CA ASN A 311 -6.07 -20.48 -18.79
C ASN A 311 -6.70 -19.82 -17.57
N GLN A 312 -6.86 -20.58 -16.48
CA GLN A 312 -7.28 -20.10 -15.17
C GLN A 312 -6.05 -20.09 -14.26
N PHE A 313 -5.72 -18.91 -13.75
CA PHE A 313 -4.57 -18.69 -12.88
C PHE A 313 -4.86 -17.54 -11.92
N LEU A 314 -4.20 -17.56 -10.78
CA LEU A 314 -4.15 -16.42 -9.87
C LEU A 314 -2.89 -15.59 -10.14
N LEU A 315 -1.73 -16.25 -10.29
CA LEU A 315 -0.46 -15.59 -10.55
C LEU A 315 0.47 -16.48 -11.39
N LYS A 316 0.87 -15.98 -12.56
CA LYS A 316 1.82 -16.65 -13.47
C LYS A 316 2.99 -15.74 -13.82
N GLY A 317 4.09 -16.32 -14.31
CA GLY A 317 5.31 -15.55 -14.53
C GLY A 317 5.16 -14.40 -15.52
N SER A 318 4.35 -14.56 -16.56
CA SER A 318 4.12 -13.50 -17.56
C SER A 318 3.40 -12.26 -17.03
N VAL A 319 2.63 -12.37 -15.94
CA VAL A 319 2.01 -11.21 -15.30
C VAL A 319 2.89 -10.60 -14.22
N VAL A 320 3.89 -11.34 -13.69
CA VAL A 320 4.89 -10.81 -12.75
C VAL A 320 5.91 -9.94 -13.49
N ASN A 321 6.54 -10.52 -14.52
CA ASN A 321 7.34 -9.80 -15.49
C ASN A 321 7.42 -10.63 -16.77
N PHE A 322 6.81 -10.11 -17.84
CA PHE A 322 6.72 -10.82 -19.12
C PHE A 322 8.08 -11.22 -19.69
N GLY A 323 9.09 -10.36 -19.58
CA GLY A 323 10.42 -10.66 -20.13
C GLY A 323 11.21 -11.68 -19.30
N ALA A 324 11.03 -11.66 -17.97
CA ALA A 324 11.91 -12.38 -17.05
C ALA A 324 11.38 -13.74 -16.58
N TYR A 325 10.07 -13.94 -16.45
CA TYR A 325 9.50 -15.11 -15.77
C TYR A 325 8.57 -15.97 -16.64
N GLN A 326 8.54 -15.78 -17.95
CA GLN A 326 7.74 -16.64 -18.85
C GLN A 326 8.11 -18.13 -18.77
N ASP A 327 9.37 -18.43 -18.45
CA ASP A 327 9.95 -19.77 -18.32
C ASP A 327 10.15 -20.19 -16.85
N ALA A 328 9.40 -19.58 -15.93
CA ALA A 328 9.43 -19.94 -14.51
C ALA A 328 9.21 -21.45 -14.30
N THR A 329 9.96 -22.02 -13.36
CA THR A 329 9.80 -23.41 -12.92
C THR A 329 8.55 -23.50 -12.06
N THR A 330 7.58 -24.35 -12.43
CA THR A 330 6.29 -24.49 -11.71
C THR A 330 6.02 -25.91 -11.22
N ASP A 331 6.87 -26.87 -11.59
CA ASP A 331 6.76 -28.31 -11.30
C ASP A 331 7.40 -28.67 -9.95
N PHE A 332 7.04 -27.92 -8.90
CA PHE A 332 7.42 -28.20 -7.52
C PHE A 332 6.27 -27.90 -6.54
N LEU A 333 6.30 -28.54 -5.36
CA LEU A 333 5.28 -28.39 -4.33
C LEU A 333 5.58 -27.23 -3.37
N PRO A 334 4.57 -26.54 -2.84
CA PRO A 334 4.78 -25.55 -1.78
C PRO A 334 5.57 -26.12 -0.60
N SER A 335 6.49 -25.32 -0.04
CA SER A 335 7.31 -25.75 1.09
C SER A 335 6.57 -25.56 2.42
N ALA A 336 7.01 -26.30 3.45
CA ALA A 336 6.76 -25.89 4.82
C ALA A 336 7.50 -24.59 5.14
N SER A 337 7.04 -23.87 6.17
CA SER A 337 7.73 -22.67 6.66
C SER A 337 9.03 -23.04 7.38
N VAL A 338 10.08 -22.26 7.14
CA VAL A 338 11.31 -22.26 7.94
C VAL A 338 11.38 -20.99 8.79
N ILE A 339 11.98 -21.08 9.98
CA ILE A 339 12.15 -19.92 10.86
C ILE A 339 13.49 -19.26 10.58
N VAL A 340 13.46 -17.95 10.35
CA VAL A 340 14.65 -17.12 10.09
C VAL A 340 14.73 -15.98 11.10
N ASN A 341 15.95 -15.65 11.52
CA ASN A 341 16.20 -14.48 12.37
C ASN A 341 16.87 -13.39 11.53
N VAL A 342 16.39 -12.17 11.68
CA VAL A 342 16.89 -10.98 10.98
C VAL A 342 17.51 -10.05 12.01
N THR A 343 18.74 -9.62 11.74
CA THR A 343 19.47 -8.63 12.54
C THR A 343 19.67 -7.36 11.71
N ALA A 344 19.61 -6.20 12.35
CA ALA A 344 19.88 -4.91 11.70
C ALA A 344 21.28 -4.88 11.10
N ASN A 345 21.41 -4.31 9.90
CA ASN A 345 22.67 -4.14 9.16
C ASN A 345 23.40 -5.47 8.88
N GLU A 346 22.69 -6.60 8.91
CA GLU A 346 23.23 -7.93 8.61
C GLU A 346 22.42 -8.61 7.50
N THR A 347 23.08 -9.54 6.80
CA THR A 347 22.46 -10.44 5.84
C THR A 347 22.41 -11.85 6.42
N THR A 348 21.20 -12.35 6.64
CA THR A 348 20.93 -13.74 6.99
C THR A 348 20.94 -14.59 5.74
N SER A 349 21.76 -15.64 5.69
CA SER A 349 21.80 -16.58 4.58
C SER A 349 20.88 -17.77 4.87
N GLU A 350 19.92 -18.03 3.98
CA GLU A 350 18.95 -19.13 4.11
C GLU A 350 18.71 -19.81 2.75
N GLU A 351 19.06 -21.10 2.64
CA GLU A 351 18.81 -21.90 1.44
C GLU A 351 17.48 -22.65 1.57
N LEU A 352 16.58 -22.47 0.61
CA LEU A 352 15.22 -23.01 0.65
C LEU A 352 15.13 -24.23 -0.27
N THR A 353 14.94 -25.42 0.29
CA THR A 353 14.77 -26.65 -0.50
C THR A 353 13.30 -26.93 -0.75
N VAL A 354 12.94 -27.19 -2.01
CA VAL A 354 11.58 -27.59 -2.42
C VAL A 354 11.57 -28.99 -3.03
N GLN A 355 10.43 -29.68 -2.91
CA GLN A 355 10.21 -30.98 -3.50
C GLN A 355 9.65 -30.84 -4.92
N GLY A 356 10.21 -31.56 -5.89
CA GLY A 356 9.65 -31.64 -7.24
C GLY A 356 8.29 -32.35 -7.29
N GLY A 357 7.41 -31.89 -8.16
CA GLY A 357 6.07 -32.44 -8.35
C GLY A 357 5.06 -31.39 -8.76
N GLU A 358 3.96 -31.81 -9.39
CA GLU A 358 2.85 -30.92 -9.74
C GLU A 358 1.91 -30.72 -8.55
N PRO A 359 1.53 -29.48 -8.20
CA PRO A 359 0.47 -29.23 -7.23
C PRO A 359 -0.83 -29.94 -7.66
N ALA A 360 -1.43 -30.69 -6.73
CA ALA A 360 -2.62 -31.51 -7.01
C ALA A 360 -3.87 -30.68 -7.36
N PHE A 361 -3.93 -29.44 -6.89
CA PHE A 361 -5.00 -28.47 -7.17
C PHE A 361 -4.43 -27.05 -7.01
N ARG A 362 -5.08 -26.06 -7.61
CA ARG A 362 -4.65 -24.66 -7.60
C ARG A 362 -5.83 -23.72 -7.36
N ILE A 363 -5.55 -22.63 -6.65
CA ILE A 363 -6.49 -21.52 -6.52
C ILE A 363 -6.28 -20.60 -7.73
N HIS A 364 -7.33 -20.32 -8.48
CA HIS A 364 -7.27 -19.44 -9.66
C HIS A 364 -8.12 -18.18 -9.52
N GLY A 365 -8.87 -18.05 -8.43
CA GLY A 365 -9.75 -16.91 -8.20
C GLY A 365 -10.12 -16.75 -6.74
N ILE A 366 -10.56 -15.55 -6.40
CA ILE A 366 -10.93 -15.10 -5.06
C ILE A 366 -12.39 -14.70 -5.09
N GLN A 367 -13.13 -15.08 -4.04
CA GLN A 367 -14.43 -14.50 -3.74
C GLN A 367 -14.21 -13.25 -2.88
N PRO A 368 -14.58 -12.06 -3.37
CA PRO A 368 -14.60 -10.85 -2.56
C PRO A 368 -15.52 -10.96 -1.35
N ARG A 369 -15.26 -10.13 -0.34
CA ARG A 369 -16.12 -9.95 0.84
C ARG A 369 -17.60 -9.85 0.48
N ALA A 370 -18.41 -10.73 1.05
CA ALA A 370 -19.85 -10.79 0.87
C ALA A 370 -20.56 -10.99 2.22
N VAL A 371 -21.71 -10.35 2.44
CA VAL A 371 -22.53 -10.57 3.66
C VAL A 371 -23.47 -11.76 3.53
N ASP A 372 -23.72 -12.20 2.29
CA ASP A 372 -24.42 -13.44 1.99
C ASP A 372 -23.87 -14.05 0.70
N LEU A 373 -24.01 -15.38 0.57
CA LEU A 373 -23.49 -16.13 -0.58
C LEU A 373 -24.52 -16.25 -1.73
N SER A 374 -25.43 -15.28 -1.87
CA SER A 374 -26.34 -15.20 -3.02
C SER A 374 -25.71 -14.42 -4.20
N LEU A 375 -24.80 -13.49 -3.91
CA LEU A 375 -24.04 -12.72 -4.88
C LEU A 375 -22.60 -13.23 -4.95
N LEU A 376 -22.39 -14.25 -5.76
CA LEU A 376 -21.08 -14.82 -6.00
C LEU A 376 -20.37 -14.06 -7.12
N SER A 377 -19.07 -13.87 -6.96
CA SER A 377 -18.20 -13.33 -8.01
C SER A 377 -16.83 -13.95 -7.90
N ILE A 378 -16.15 -14.08 -9.03
CA ILE A 378 -14.79 -14.60 -9.12
C ILE A 378 -13.89 -13.46 -9.60
N ASP A 379 -12.90 -13.14 -8.78
CA ASP A 379 -11.92 -12.09 -9.03
C ASP A 379 -10.50 -12.65 -9.00
N ARG A 380 -9.54 -11.95 -9.58
CA ARG A 380 -8.10 -12.21 -9.45
C ARG A 380 -7.39 -11.15 -8.62
N ALA A 381 -8.11 -10.15 -8.12
CA ALA A 381 -7.66 -9.21 -7.12
C ALA A 381 -7.85 -9.76 -5.69
N PRO A 382 -7.13 -9.23 -4.68
CA PRO A 382 -7.34 -9.61 -3.29
C PRO A 382 -8.73 -9.21 -2.78
N THR A 383 -9.23 -9.92 -1.77
CA THR A 383 -10.39 -9.48 -1.00
C THR A 383 -9.96 -8.52 0.11
N ARG A 384 -10.86 -7.63 0.51
CA ARG A 384 -10.63 -6.65 1.58
C ARG A 384 -11.60 -6.88 2.72
N LEU A 385 -11.10 -6.82 3.93
CA LEU A 385 -11.85 -6.87 5.18
C LEU A 385 -11.49 -5.64 6.00
N LYS A 386 -12.41 -5.16 6.82
CA LYS A 386 -12.16 -4.04 7.73
C LYS A 386 -12.11 -4.54 9.17
N GLN A 387 -11.25 -3.94 10.01
CA GLN A 387 -11.32 -4.15 11.46
C GLN A 387 -12.76 -4.00 11.98
N GLY A 388 -13.21 -4.97 12.78
CA GLY A 388 -14.57 -5.02 13.30
C GLY A 388 -15.61 -5.66 12.35
N ASP A 389 -15.26 -6.09 11.14
CA ASP A 389 -16.17 -6.88 10.29
C ASP A 389 -16.66 -8.13 11.05
N GLN A 390 -17.96 -8.44 10.94
CA GLN A 390 -18.58 -9.58 11.63
C GLN A 390 -19.35 -10.47 10.67
N ASN A 391 -19.07 -11.78 10.72
CA ASN A 391 -19.79 -12.83 9.99
C ASN A 391 -19.91 -12.56 8.47
N VAL A 392 -18.83 -12.08 7.87
CA VAL A 392 -18.75 -11.89 6.41
C VAL A 392 -18.13 -13.12 5.76
N TYR A 393 -18.49 -13.39 4.51
CA TYR A 393 -17.94 -14.50 3.73
C TYR A 393 -16.87 -14.00 2.77
N ILE A 394 -15.78 -14.76 2.70
CA ILE A 394 -14.74 -14.68 1.67
C ILE A 394 -14.46 -16.10 1.17
N GLY A 395 -13.70 -16.25 0.10
CA GLY A 395 -13.46 -17.58 -0.45
C GLY A 395 -12.46 -17.63 -1.59
N VAL A 396 -12.28 -18.84 -2.10
CA VAL A 396 -11.38 -19.15 -3.21
C VAL A 396 -12.08 -20.04 -4.24
N TYR A 397 -11.64 -19.93 -5.48
CA TYR A 397 -12.07 -20.73 -6.61
C TYR A 397 -10.91 -21.49 -7.21
N GLY A 398 -11.18 -22.70 -7.70
CA GLY A 398 -10.20 -23.56 -8.34
C GLY A 398 -10.89 -24.62 -9.20
N VAL A 399 -10.14 -25.24 -10.11
CA VAL A 399 -10.65 -26.41 -10.86
C VAL A 399 -10.39 -27.65 -10.03
N ASP A 400 -11.38 -28.55 -9.96
CA ASP A 400 -11.30 -29.82 -9.23
C ASP A 400 -10.81 -29.66 -7.78
N LEU A 401 -11.34 -28.67 -7.05
CA LEU A 401 -10.94 -28.46 -5.66
C LEU A 401 -11.44 -29.62 -4.80
N PRO A 402 -10.60 -30.18 -3.91
CA PRO A 402 -11.00 -31.27 -3.03
C PRO A 402 -12.07 -30.83 -2.03
N ALA A 403 -13.24 -31.47 -2.09
CA ALA A 403 -14.37 -31.24 -1.17
C ALA A 403 -14.08 -31.67 0.29
N ASP A 404 -13.05 -32.49 0.52
CA ASP A 404 -12.60 -32.96 1.84
C ASP A 404 -11.35 -32.21 2.35
N ALA A 405 -10.93 -31.14 1.67
CA ALA A 405 -9.84 -30.31 2.15
C ALA A 405 -10.22 -29.45 3.36
N ASN A 406 -9.19 -29.05 4.11
CA ASN A 406 -9.29 -28.04 5.14
C ASN A 406 -9.00 -26.67 4.52
N PHE A 407 -9.99 -25.78 4.52
CA PHE A 407 -9.87 -24.41 4.07
C PHE A 407 -9.67 -23.47 5.26
N THR A 408 -8.53 -22.79 5.30
CA THR A 408 -8.13 -21.93 6.40
C THR A 408 -7.48 -20.64 5.90
N LEU A 409 -7.16 -19.77 6.85
CA LEU A 409 -6.51 -18.49 6.66
C LEU A 409 -5.19 -18.52 7.44
N ARG A 410 -4.17 -17.84 6.93
CA ARG A 410 -2.90 -17.62 7.64
C ARG A 410 -2.83 -16.19 8.14
N GLY A 411 -2.30 -16.03 9.36
CA GLY A 411 -2.17 -14.76 10.08
C GLY A 411 -3.21 -14.61 11.20
N SER A 412 -2.98 -13.62 12.06
CA SER A 412 -3.78 -13.33 13.27
C SER A 412 -4.87 -12.29 13.01
N GLY A 413 -5.76 -12.10 14.01
CA GLY A 413 -6.79 -11.07 14.01
C GLY A 413 -8.06 -11.42 13.23
N ILE A 414 -8.16 -12.66 12.74
CA ILE A 414 -9.35 -13.17 12.04
C ILE A 414 -9.81 -14.46 12.72
N SER A 415 -11.07 -14.48 13.14
CA SER A 415 -11.74 -15.70 13.57
C SER A 415 -12.53 -16.30 12.41
N SER A 416 -12.49 -17.63 12.30
CA SER A 416 -13.22 -18.36 11.26
C SER A 416 -14.45 -19.05 11.83
N GLY A 417 -15.55 -18.97 11.09
CA GLY A 417 -16.82 -19.61 11.37
C GLY A 417 -17.07 -20.78 10.41
N ILE A 418 -18.25 -20.79 9.80
CA ILE A 418 -18.68 -21.86 8.91
C ILE A 418 -17.86 -21.86 7.62
N THR A 419 -17.34 -23.04 7.24
CA THR A 419 -16.79 -23.29 5.90
C THR A 419 -17.81 -24.02 5.02
N GLN A 420 -17.86 -23.65 3.74
CA GLN A 420 -18.78 -24.24 2.76
C GLN A 420 -18.02 -24.58 1.47
N PHE A 421 -18.15 -25.81 1.01
CA PHE A 421 -17.72 -26.22 -0.33
C PHE A 421 -18.91 -26.21 -1.29
N ARG A 422 -18.68 -25.78 -2.53
CA ARG A 422 -19.65 -25.88 -3.62
C ARG A 422 -18.95 -26.25 -4.92
N ASP A 423 -19.52 -27.21 -5.64
CA ASP A 423 -19.04 -27.71 -6.93
C ASP A 423 -19.62 -26.92 -8.11
N ASP A 424 -18.83 -26.79 -9.19
CA ASP A 424 -19.27 -26.28 -10.50
C ASP A 424 -20.05 -24.92 -10.45
N ILE A 425 -19.61 -24.00 -9.59
CA ILE A 425 -20.30 -22.70 -9.37
C ILE A 425 -20.14 -21.75 -10.56
N PHE A 426 -18.96 -21.76 -11.20
CA PHE A 426 -18.66 -20.96 -12.39
C PHE A 426 -18.04 -21.83 -13.49
N GLY A 427 -18.88 -22.60 -14.18
CA GLY A 427 -18.37 -23.57 -15.15
C GLY A 427 -17.80 -24.77 -14.44
N ASP A 428 -16.49 -24.99 -14.56
CA ASP A 428 -15.71 -26.04 -13.89
C ASP A 428 -15.00 -25.54 -12.61
N SER A 429 -15.26 -24.30 -12.19
CA SER A 429 -14.73 -23.74 -10.96
C SER A 429 -15.54 -24.21 -9.74
N ASP A 430 -14.90 -25.00 -8.90
CA ASP A 430 -15.31 -25.29 -7.53
C ASP A 430 -14.97 -24.12 -6.61
N ALA A 431 -15.65 -24.03 -5.47
CA ALA A 431 -15.49 -22.94 -4.52
C ALA A 431 -15.43 -23.42 -3.07
N TRP A 432 -14.52 -22.82 -2.31
CA TRP A 432 -14.51 -22.86 -0.86
C TRP A 432 -14.81 -21.47 -0.30
N TYR A 433 -15.80 -21.38 0.58
CA TYR A 433 -16.15 -20.17 1.32
C TYR A 433 -15.87 -20.36 2.81
N ILE A 434 -15.51 -19.28 3.48
CA ILE A 434 -15.30 -19.23 4.92
C ILE A 434 -15.94 -17.97 5.46
N GLU A 435 -16.79 -18.15 6.48
CA GLU A 435 -17.29 -17.05 7.29
C GLU A 435 -16.17 -16.55 8.21
N VAL A 436 -15.99 -15.24 8.30
CA VAL A 436 -14.95 -14.61 9.09
C VAL A 436 -15.48 -13.42 9.89
N SER A 437 -14.89 -13.20 11.05
CA SER A 437 -14.97 -11.94 11.79
C SER A 437 -13.57 -11.42 12.08
N VAL A 438 -13.36 -10.13 11.92
CA VAL A 438 -12.08 -9.45 12.14
C VAL A 438 -12.11 -8.75 13.49
N ASP A 439 -11.09 -8.99 14.31
CA ASP A 439 -10.95 -8.35 15.60
C ASP A 439 -10.79 -6.82 15.43
N GLU A 440 -11.32 -6.03 16.36
CA GLU A 440 -11.23 -4.56 16.31
C GLU A 440 -9.77 -4.07 16.42
N ASP A 441 -8.88 -4.88 17.01
CA ASP A 441 -7.44 -4.62 17.17
C ASP A 441 -6.57 -5.48 16.23
N ALA A 442 -7.17 -6.16 15.24
CA ALA A 442 -6.43 -6.95 14.26
C ALA A 442 -5.37 -6.10 13.56
N THR A 443 -4.12 -6.55 13.51
CA THR A 443 -3.05 -5.78 12.84
C THR A 443 -3.36 -5.62 11.35
N PRO A 444 -3.48 -4.37 10.83
CA PRO A 444 -3.71 -4.13 9.42
C PRO A 444 -2.64 -4.76 8.52
N GLY A 445 -3.04 -5.08 7.29
CA GLY A 445 -2.17 -5.65 6.28
C GLY A 445 -2.56 -7.07 5.85
N SER A 446 -1.61 -7.68 5.15
CA SER A 446 -1.85 -8.83 4.29
C SER A 446 -1.97 -10.18 5.03
N ARG A 447 -2.87 -11.03 4.54
CA ARG A 447 -3.12 -12.43 4.98
C ARG A 447 -3.24 -13.36 3.78
N SER A 448 -2.97 -14.64 3.97
CA SER A 448 -3.05 -15.65 2.88
C SER A 448 -4.19 -16.63 3.10
N PHE A 449 -4.81 -17.09 2.01
CA PHE A 449 -5.64 -18.30 2.05
C PHE A 449 -4.76 -19.56 2.00
N GLU A 450 -5.17 -20.61 2.71
CA GLU A 450 -4.56 -21.94 2.67
C GLU A 450 -5.65 -23.00 2.44
N LEU A 451 -5.48 -23.83 1.41
CA LEU A 451 -6.32 -25.01 1.18
C LEU A 451 -5.45 -26.26 1.25
N ARG A 452 -5.80 -27.20 2.14
CA ARG A 452 -4.96 -28.37 2.44
C ARG A 452 -5.74 -29.68 2.37
N GLN A 453 -5.24 -30.65 1.60
CA GLN A 453 -5.72 -32.03 1.56
C GLN A 453 -4.56 -32.99 1.84
N GLY A 454 -4.45 -33.48 3.07
CA GLY A 454 -3.28 -34.25 3.50
C GLY A 454 -2.00 -33.42 3.41
N GLU A 455 -1.04 -33.87 2.60
CA GLU A 455 0.23 -33.16 2.34
C GLU A 455 0.12 -32.14 1.19
N ASN A 456 -0.94 -32.21 0.38
CA ASN A 456 -1.15 -31.27 -0.73
C ASN A 456 -1.66 -29.93 -0.20
N VAL A 457 -1.09 -28.84 -0.70
CA VAL A 457 -1.44 -27.47 -0.30
C VAL A 457 -1.54 -26.57 -1.52
N ALA A 458 -2.50 -25.66 -1.49
CA ALA A 458 -2.55 -24.49 -2.36
C ALA A 458 -2.64 -23.22 -1.51
N TYR A 459 -1.94 -22.17 -1.95
CA TYR A 459 -1.93 -20.87 -1.31
C TYR A 459 -2.44 -19.80 -2.27
N ALA A 460 -3.19 -18.84 -1.75
CA ALA A 460 -3.30 -17.52 -2.36
C ALA A 460 -2.51 -16.55 -1.48
N ASN A 461 -1.28 -16.24 -1.90
CA ASN A 461 -0.28 -15.52 -1.11
C ASN A 461 -0.63 -14.03 -0.97
N GLY A 462 -1.05 -13.62 0.23
CA GLY A 462 -1.44 -12.25 0.50
C GLY A 462 -2.63 -11.80 -0.36
N PHE A 463 -3.71 -12.57 -0.42
CA PHE A 463 -4.92 -12.23 -1.18
C PHE A 463 -6.07 -11.76 -0.30
N ILE A 464 -5.75 -11.35 0.94
CA ILE A 464 -6.68 -10.79 1.91
C ILE A 464 -6.00 -9.58 2.53
N GLU A 465 -6.61 -8.41 2.40
CA GLU A 465 -6.16 -7.20 3.07
C GLU A 465 -7.05 -6.94 4.29
N ILE A 466 -6.42 -6.71 5.45
CA ILE A 466 -7.12 -6.16 6.63
C ILE A 466 -6.89 -4.65 6.64
N GLU A 467 -7.94 -3.90 6.35
CA GLU A 467 -7.97 -2.44 6.42
C GLU A 467 -8.22 -1.98 7.86
N ALA A 468 -7.53 -0.91 8.26
CA ALA A 468 -7.79 -0.24 9.53
C ALA A 468 -9.20 0.34 9.56
N LYS A 469 -9.81 0.38 10.75
CA LYS A 469 -11.13 1.00 10.92
C LYS A 469 -11.12 2.48 10.58
N ILE A 470 -10.06 3.14 11.04
CA ILE A 470 -9.69 4.53 10.81
C ILE A 470 -8.30 4.45 10.15
N PRO A 471 -8.21 4.54 8.82
CA PRO A 471 -6.94 4.52 8.11
C PRO A 471 -6.14 5.81 8.36
N ASP A 472 -4.82 5.66 8.45
CA ASP A 472 -3.83 6.72 8.63
C ASP A 472 -2.57 6.30 7.86
N VAL A 473 -2.66 6.34 6.53
CA VAL A 473 -1.64 5.81 5.60
C VAL A 473 -0.50 6.81 5.44
N ASN A 474 -0.76 8.11 5.60
CA ASN A 474 0.27 9.15 5.56
C ASN A 474 0.96 9.37 6.93
N GLU A 475 0.56 8.62 7.98
CA GLU A 475 1.09 8.64 9.34
C GLU A 475 1.02 10.02 10.02
N ASP A 476 0.02 10.84 9.69
CA ASP A 476 -0.21 12.15 10.30
C ASP A 476 -1.12 12.07 11.55
N ASN A 477 -1.59 10.87 11.93
CA ASN A 477 -2.56 10.60 13.00
C ASN A 477 -3.94 11.22 12.75
N PHE A 478 -4.33 11.36 11.50
CA PHE A 478 -5.65 11.82 11.09
C PHE A 478 -6.39 10.73 10.29
N ASP A 479 -7.72 10.84 10.22
CA ASP A 479 -8.52 9.86 9.46
C ASP A 479 -8.44 10.16 7.97
N ASP A 480 -7.73 9.32 7.21
CA ASP A 480 -7.60 9.47 5.76
C ASP A 480 -8.96 9.46 5.06
N ILE A 481 -9.96 8.75 5.59
CA ILE A 481 -11.31 8.75 4.99
C ILE A 481 -11.90 10.16 5.11
N PHE A 482 -11.78 10.78 6.28
CA PHE A 482 -12.22 12.16 6.46
C PHE A 482 -11.45 13.11 5.54
N GLN A 483 -10.13 12.96 5.44
CA GLN A 483 -9.33 13.81 4.57
C GLN A 483 -9.72 13.65 3.09
N ARG A 484 -9.94 12.42 2.62
CA ARG A 484 -10.33 12.11 1.23
C ARG A 484 -11.73 12.61 0.85
N VAL A 485 -12.64 12.67 1.81
CA VAL A 485 -13.99 13.22 1.59
C VAL A 485 -13.99 14.74 1.56
N ASN A 486 -13.19 15.38 2.43
CA ASN A 486 -13.25 16.83 2.61
C ASN A 486 -12.23 17.60 1.77
N PHE A 487 -11.08 17.01 1.41
CA PHE A 487 -10.04 17.71 0.67
C PHE A 487 -9.78 17.07 -0.68
N THR A 488 -9.85 17.86 -1.75
CA THR A 488 -9.59 17.40 -3.12
C THR A 488 -8.22 16.73 -3.26
N ARG A 489 -7.20 17.27 -2.59
CA ARG A 489 -5.88 16.64 -2.41
C ARG A 489 -5.68 16.35 -0.93
N TRP A 490 -6.13 15.19 -0.48
CA TRP A 490 -6.11 14.77 0.92
C TRP A 490 -4.70 14.69 1.53
N THR A 491 -3.68 14.53 0.68
CA THR A 491 -2.26 14.51 1.04
C THR A 491 -1.60 15.89 1.12
N ALA A 492 -2.32 16.96 0.77
CA ALA A 492 -1.75 18.31 0.78
C ALA A 492 -1.46 18.77 2.22
N PRO A 493 -0.43 19.62 2.44
CA PRO A 493 -0.16 20.15 3.77
C PRO A 493 -1.37 20.81 4.44
N SER A 494 -2.25 21.47 3.67
CA SER A 494 -3.47 22.13 4.14
C SER A 494 -4.54 21.16 4.68
N ALA A 495 -4.50 19.88 4.29
CA ALA A 495 -5.42 18.84 4.76
C ALA A 495 -4.97 18.22 6.10
N GLY A 496 -3.79 18.58 6.59
CA GLY A 496 -3.25 18.03 7.83
C GLY A 496 -4.07 18.43 9.08
N PRO A 497 -4.00 17.66 10.17
CA PRO A 497 -4.89 17.80 11.34
C PRO A 497 -4.76 19.14 12.09
N ASP A 498 -3.56 19.71 12.09
CA ASP A 498 -3.25 20.99 12.77
C ASP A 498 -3.50 22.23 11.89
N GLN A 499 -3.92 22.04 10.63
CA GLN A 499 -4.23 23.16 9.75
C GLN A 499 -5.65 23.67 9.95
N ASP A 500 -5.88 24.92 9.55
CA ASP A 500 -7.17 25.61 9.54
C ASP A 500 -7.44 25.96 8.07
N ALA A 501 -8.04 25.01 7.34
CA ALA A 501 -8.11 25.07 5.88
C ALA A 501 -9.03 26.21 5.39
N ASP A 502 -10.06 26.56 6.16
CA ASP A 502 -11.05 27.56 5.80
C ASP A 502 -10.84 28.93 6.49
N GLY A 503 -9.99 28.99 7.51
CA GLY A 503 -9.56 30.21 8.19
C GLY A 503 -10.52 30.71 9.27
N ASP A 504 -11.39 29.85 9.81
CA ASP A 504 -12.37 30.21 10.83
C ASP A 504 -11.80 30.20 12.27
N GLY A 505 -10.56 29.71 12.44
CA GLY A 505 -9.83 29.62 13.69
C GLY A 505 -9.93 28.28 14.42
N TYR A 506 -10.54 27.27 13.81
CA TYR A 506 -10.53 25.87 14.25
C TYR A 506 -9.61 25.03 13.36
N SER A 507 -8.97 24.01 13.92
CA SER A 507 -8.16 23.10 13.11
C SER A 507 -9.01 21.98 12.52
N ASN A 508 -8.58 21.40 11.40
CA ASN A 508 -9.23 20.27 10.73
C ASN A 508 -9.53 19.12 11.71
N MET A 509 -8.62 18.84 12.66
CA MET A 509 -8.85 17.85 13.72
C MET A 509 -10.00 18.23 14.66
N GLN A 510 -10.08 19.50 15.09
CA GLN A 510 -11.18 19.97 15.95
C GLN A 510 -12.53 19.88 15.24
N GLU A 511 -12.53 20.09 13.93
CA GLU A 511 -13.71 19.99 13.09
C GLU A 511 -14.13 18.55 12.85
N TYR A 512 -13.19 17.65 12.58
CA TYR A 512 -13.41 16.22 12.53
C TYR A 512 -14.04 15.70 13.83
N GLU A 513 -13.45 16.04 14.99
CA GLU A 513 -13.97 15.64 16.30
C GLU A 513 -15.38 16.19 16.56
N ALA A 514 -15.71 17.36 16.00
CA ALA A 514 -17.02 17.99 16.16
C ALA A 514 -18.04 17.64 15.07
N GLY A 515 -17.63 16.93 14.02
CA GLY A 515 -18.45 16.65 12.84
C GLY A 515 -18.79 17.89 12.00
N SER A 516 -17.93 18.91 12.00
CA SER A 516 -18.07 20.12 11.17
C SER A 516 -17.29 20.01 9.86
N ASP A 517 -17.70 20.77 8.84
CA ASP A 517 -17.06 20.82 7.51
C ASP A 517 -15.84 21.74 7.49
N PRO A 518 -14.61 21.20 7.33
CA PRO A 518 -13.36 21.95 7.45
C PRO A 518 -13.03 22.84 6.25
N ASN A 519 -13.93 22.93 5.28
CA ASN A 519 -13.79 23.81 4.12
C ASN A 519 -14.84 24.92 4.11
N ASN A 520 -15.58 25.09 5.20
CA ASN A 520 -16.70 26.01 5.27
C ASN A 520 -16.65 26.84 6.55
N PRO A 521 -16.23 28.12 6.49
CA PRO A 521 -16.03 28.96 7.67
C PRO A 521 -17.31 29.26 8.48
N ALA A 522 -18.48 28.87 7.97
CA ALA A 522 -19.75 28.97 8.67
C ALA A 522 -20.12 27.68 9.43
N SER A 523 -19.46 26.57 9.13
CA SER A 523 -19.59 25.27 9.77
C SER A 523 -18.51 25.09 10.83
N THR A 524 -18.65 25.82 11.92
CA THR A 524 -17.72 25.71 13.06
C THR A 524 -18.06 24.51 13.96
N PRO A 525 -17.13 24.04 14.80
CA PRO A 525 -17.42 23.09 15.88
C PRO A 525 -18.57 23.52 16.81
N ARG A 526 -18.78 24.83 16.99
CA ARG A 526 -19.89 25.38 17.82
C ARG A 526 -21.27 25.26 17.17
N THR A 527 -21.31 25.11 15.85
CA THR A 527 -22.54 25.01 15.07
C THR A 527 -22.89 23.57 14.78
N ALA A 528 -21.90 22.69 14.61
CA ALA A 528 -22.10 21.25 14.46
C ALA A 528 -22.65 20.64 15.75
N VAL A 529 -22.08 20.99 16.91
CA VAL A 529 -22.67 20.66 18.21
C VAL A 529 -23.65 21.78 18.57
N SER A 530 -24.95 21.57 18.37
CA SER A 530 -25.97 22.57 18.71
C SER A 530 -25.76 23.05 20.15
N PRO A 531 -25.80 24.37 20.44
CA PRO A 531 -25.66 24.86 21.80
C PRO A 531 -26.79 24.26 22.63
N PHE A 532 -26.46 23.26 23.45
CA PHE A 532 -27.45 22.65 24.30
C PHE A 532 -27.81 23.61 25.43
N SER A 533 -29.11 23.78 25.66
CA SER A 533 -29.57 24.57 26.78
C SER A 533 -29.46 23.75 28.07
N LEU A 534 -28.92 24.38 29.12
CA LEU A 534 -29.11 23.86 30.47
C LEU A 534 -30.61 23.91 30.80
N ILE A 535 -31.21 22.75 31.02
CA ILE A 535 -32.65 22.62 31.30
C ILE A 535 -32.91 22.88 32.78
N SER A 536 -32.20 22.18 33.67
CA SER A 536 -32.33 22.38 35.11
C SER A 536 -31.08 21.93 35.89
N VAL A 537 -30.90 22.52 37.07
CA VAL A 537 -29.97 22.03 38.10
C VAL A 537 -30.77 21.84 39.37
N GLU A 538 -30.91 20.60 39.83
CA GLU A 538 -31.72 20.24 40.99
C GLU A 538 -30.86 19.58 42.06
N LEU A 539 -30.89 20.14 43.28
CA LEU A 539 -30.23 19.54 44.44
C LEU A 539 -31.15 18.46 45.03
N THR A 540 -30.62 17.24 45.15
CA THR A 540 -31.30 16.07 45.71
C THR A 540 -30.49 15.47 46.85
N GLU A 541 -31.05 14.51 47.59
CA GLU A 541 -30.32 13.76 48.62
C GLU A 541 -29.08 13.02 48.06
N SER A 542 -29.07 12.74 46.75
CA SER A 542 -27.96 12.10 46.03
C SER A 542 -26.93 13.06 45.42
N GLY A 543 -27.10 14.37 45.58
CA GLY A 543 -26.23 15.39 44.99
C GLY A 543 -26.94 16.30 43.98
N ALA A 544 -26.17 17.08 43.22
CA ALA A 544 -26.72 17.99 42.21
C ALA A 544 -26.96 17.26 40.87
N MET A 545 -28.21 17.19 40.43
CA MET A 545 -28.61 16.67 39.14
C MET A 545 -28.61 17.80 38.10
N VAL A 546 -27.73 17.70 37.12
CA VAL A 546 -27.59 18.66 36.03
C VAL A 546 -28.24 18.06 34.79
N LYS A 547 -29.36 18.65 34.35
CA LYS A 547 -30.11 18.24 33.17
C LYS A 547 -29.92 19.25 32.04
N PHE A 548 -29.64 18.77 30.85
CA PHE A 548 -29.41 19.58 29.66
C PHE A 548 -29.99 18.90 28.42
N GLU A 549 -30.27 19.68 27.38
CA GLU A 549 -30.54 19.15 26.04
C GLU A 549 -29.30 18.40 25.55
N SER A 550 -29.47 17.32 24.80
CA SER A 550 -28.33 16.56 24.30
C SER A 550 -28.62 15.95 22.96
N GLU A 551 -27.57 15.76 22.19
CA GLU A 551 -27.62 15.03 20.94
C GLU A 551 -27.34 13.55 21.17
N VAL A 552 -28.21 12.67 20.66
CA VAL A 552 -28.09 11.21 20.82
C VAL A 552 -26.75 10.74 20.23
N GLY A 553 -25.98 9.99 21.00
CA GLY A 553 -24.66 9.49 20.62
C GLY A 553 -23.48 10.39 21.01
N ALA A 554 -23.70 11.68 21.28
CA ALA A 554 -22.64 12.58 21.74
C ALA A 554 -22.27 12.32 23.21
N SER A 555 -20.98 12.49 23.55
CA SER A 555 -20.46 12.30 24.92
C SER A 555 -20.27 13.63 25.63
N TYR A 556 -20.57 13.69 26.93
CA TYR A 556 -20.53 14.94 27.72
C TYR A 556 -19.81 14.73 29.06
N GLN A 557 -18.94 15.67 29.43
CA GLN A 557 -18.26 15.70 30.73
C GLN A 557 -18.79 16.87 31.57
N LEU A 558 -19.23 16.54 32.79
CA LEU A 558 -19.58 17.55 33.79
C LEU A 558 -18.32 18.05 34.50
N PHE A 559 -18.23 19.36 34.67
CA PHE A 559 -17.25 20.05 35.50
C PHE A 559 -17.95 20.92 36.54
N SER A 560 -17.29 21.12 37.67
CA SER A 560 -17.76 22.06 38.69
C SER A 560 -16.63 22.83 39.34
N ARG A 561 -16.97 23.96 39.95
CA ARG A 561 -16.09 24.76 40.81
C ARG A 561 -16.90 25.57 41.83
N ARG A 562 -16.26 26.11 42.87
CA ARG A 562 -16.98 26.86 43.93
C ARG A 562 -16.97 28.36 43.67
N ASP A 563 -15.85 28.92 43.23
CA ASP A 563 -15.73 30.32 42.86
C ASP A 563 -15.65 30.51 41.32
N ILE A 564 -16.46 31.40 40.77
CA ILE A 564 -16.53 31.64 39.31
C ILE A 564 -15.30 32.38 38.75
N ILE A 565 -14.48 32.98 39.60
CA ILE A 565 -13.29 33.75 39.22
C ILE A 565 -12.02 32.99 39.61
N GLY A 566 -11.96 32.48 40.84
CA GLY A 566 -10.72 32.00 41.46
C GLY A 566 -10.42 30.50 41.34
N ASP A 567 -11.42 29.65 41.15
CA ASP A 567 -11.23 28.19 41.21
C ASP A 567 -11.09 27.56 39.82
N PRO A 568 -10.22 26.52 39.67
CA PRO A 568 -10.16 25.71 38.46
C PRO A 568 -11.43 24.85 38.30
N TRP A 569 -11.76 24.51 37.05
CA TRP A 569 -12.82 23.55 36.75
C TRP A 569 -12.36 22.13 37.09
N GLU A 570 -13.09 21.45 37.97
CA GLU A 570 -12.81 20.06 38.36
C GLU A 570 -13.83 19.11 37.71
N LYS A 571 -13.35 18.01 37.12
CA LYS A 571 -14.19 16.96 36.54
C LYS A 571 -15.09 16.32 37.60
N ARG A 572 -16.35 16.07 37.26
CA ARG A 572 -17.32 15.36 38.09
C ARG A 572 -17.85 14.14 37.34
N GLY A 573 -17.51 12.96 37.86
CA GLY A 573 -17.85 11.68 37.24
C GLY A 573 -17.09 11.42 35.94
N GLN A 574 -17.43 10.30 35.30
CA GLN A 574 -16.96 9.94 33.96
C GLN A 574 -17.82 10.64 32.89
N PRO A 575 -17.33 10.77 31.64
CA PRO A 575 -18.15 11.21 30.53
C PRO A 575 -19.41 10.35 30.36
N VAL A 576 -20.50 10.96 29.92
CA VAL A 576 -21.78 10.30 29.67
C VAL A 576 -22.15 10.45 28.21
N THR A 577 -22.34 9.32 27.53
CA THR A 577 -22.89 9.28 26.17
C THR A 577 -24.41 9.43 26.24
N ALA A 578 -24.95 10.37 25.47
CA ALA A 578 -26.37 10.64 25.46
C ALA A 578 -27.15 9.55 24.72
N GLU A 579 -28.18 9.00 25.37
CA GLU A 579 -29.08 8.00 24.79
C GLU A 579 -30.38 8.61 24.26
N GLY A 580 -30.59 9.91 24.45
CA GLY A 580 -31.83 10.62 24.09
C GLY A 580 -31.59 12.14 23.97
N GLU A 581 -32.64 12.88 23.62
CA GLU A 581 -32.59 14.35 23.42
C GLU A 581 -32.30 15.17 24.69
N THR A 582 -32.23 14.52 25.85
CA THR A 582 -31.83 15.15 27.11
C THR A 582 -30.98 14.18 27.95
N THR A 583 -29.90 14.69 28.53
CA THR A 583 -28.99 13.94 29.40
C THR A 583 -29.02 14.50 30.81
N ILE A 584 -28.85 13.62 31.80
CA ILE A 584 -28.73 14.00 33.21
C ILE A 584 -27.42 13.44 33.76
N ILE A 585 -26.59 14.32 34.33
CA ILE A 585 -25.37 13.94 35.05
C ILE A 585 -25.52 14.35 36.52
N THR A 586 -25.16 13.46 37.45
CA THR A 586 -25.25 13.73 38.90
C THR A 586 -23.86 13.99 39.49
N ASP A 587 -23.65 15.16 40.08
CA ASP A 587 -22.51 15.47 40.96
C ASP A 587 -22.84 15.00 42.39
N SER A 588 -22.47 13.75 42.69
CA SER A 588 -22.74 13.09 43.97
C SER A 588 -21.92 13.63 45.15
N GLU A 589 -20.92 14.47 44.90
CA GLU A 589 -20.07 15.06 45.93
C GLU A 589 -20.65 16.38 46.50
N ASN A 590 -21.77 16.86 45.95
CA ASN A 590 -22.36 18.13 46.34
C ASN A 590 -23.67 17.97 47.13
N ALA A 591 -23.55 17.80 48.44
CA ALA A 591 -24.71 17.70 49.32
C ALA A 591 -25.21 19.06 49.88
N GLU A 592 -24.35 20.08 50.10
CA GLU A 592 -24.76 21.24 50.92
C GLU A 592 -24.15 22.63 50.57
N ASP A 593 -23.43 22.83 49.46
CA ASP A 593 -22.87 24.17 49.11
C ASP A 593 -23.10 24.60 47.65
N PHE A 594 -23.17 25.92 47.45
CA PHE A 594 -23.32 26.56 46.13
C PHE A 594 -22.12 26.27 45.21
N ARG A 595 -22.37 25.84 43.97
CA ARG A 595 -21.35 25.55 42.94
C ARG A 595 -21.77 26.08 41.57
N PHE A 596 -20.77 26.30 40.73
CA PHE A 596 -20.93 26.56 39.31
C PHE A 596 -20.68 25.27 38.53
N TYR A 597 -21.50 25.04 37.50
CA TYR A 597 -21.38 23.89 36.62
C TYR A 597 -21.06 24.34 35.19
N ARG A 598 -20.27 23.53 34.50
CA ARG A 598 -20.01 23.61 33.06
C ARG A 598 -20.10 22.21 32.52
N ILE A 599 -20.75 22.06 31.39
CA ILE A 599 -20.77 20.81 30.63
C ILE A 599 -19.94 21.07 29.39
N GLU A 600 -19.06 20.15 29.07
CA GLU A 600 -18.30 20.17 27.83
C GLU A 600 -18.66 18.92 27.04
N THR A 601 -18.92 19.09 25.74
CA THR A 601 -18.98 17.96 24.82
C THR A 601 -17.58 17.39 24.70
N MET A 602 -17.49 16.07 24.74
CA MET A 602 -16.25 15.31 24.57
C MET A 602 -16.16 14.84 23.12
N PRO A 603 -14.94 14.71 22.58
CA PRO A 603 -14.70 14.01 21.31
C PRO A 603 -15.30 12.60 21.31
#